data_AF-A0A1Q3CIZ2-F1
#
_entry.id   AF-A0A1Q3CIZ2-F1
#
_cell.length_a   1.000
_cell.length_b   1.000
_cell.length_c   1.000
_cell.angle_alpha   90.00
_cell.angle_beta   90.00
_cell.angle_gamma   90.00
#
_symmetry.space_group_name_H-M   'P 1'
#
loop_
_entity.id
_entity.type
_entity.pdbx_description
1 polymer ?
#
loop_
_entity_poly.entity_id
_entity_poly.type
_entity_poly.pdbx_seq_one_letter_code
_entity_poly.pdbx_strand_id
1 'polypeptide(L)'
;KNLNIKIADFGLSRLMTAAANANVIATAGTLGYRAPEISKLKNANTKTDVYSLGVIILELLTGKSPSEAMNGVELPQWVASIVKEEWTNEVFDLELLRDTSTIGDELLNTLKLALHCVDPSPGARPEVDQVIQQLEEIKPDLAAASSIDNDLFAFVR
;
A
#
# COMPACT_ATOMS: atom_id res chain seq x y z
N LYS A 1 -6.94 -22.23 -2.46
CA LYS A 1 -5.55 -21.94 -1.99
C LYS A 1 -5.65 -20.71 -1.11
N ASN A 2 -5.25 -20.76 0.16
CA ASN A 2 -5.17 -19.56 1.01
C ASN A 2 -3.95 -18.73 0.59
N LEU A 3 -4.17 -17.50 0.17
CA LEU A 3 -3.13 -16.54 -0.23
C LEU A 3 -2.84 -15.59 0.94
N ASN A 4 -2.14 -16.08 1.96
CA ASN A 4 -1.75 -15.24 3.09
C ASN A 4 -0.46 -14.49 2.76
N ILE A 5 -0.57 -13.17 2.65
CA ILE A 5 0.57 -12.28 2.43
C ILE A 5 1.46 -12.31 3.69
N LYS A 6 2.77 -12.49 3.51
CA LYS A 6 3.75 -12.48 4.59
C LYS A 6 4.88 -11.50 4.27
N ILE A 7 5.21 -10.65 5.22
CA ILE A 7 6.36 -9.76 5.13
C ILE A 7 7.61 -10.58 5.49
N ALA A 8 8.63 -10.54 4.61
CA ALA A 8 9.95 -11.11 4.86
C ALA A 8 10.98 -9.99 5.12
N ASP A 9 12.17 -10.35 5.60
CA ASP A 9 13.33 -9.45 5.76
C ASP A 9 13.22 -8.28 6.77
N PHE A 10 12.24 -8.33 7.69
CA PHE A 10 12.12 -7.32 8.76
C PHE A 10 13.22 -7.37 9.82
N GLY A 11 13.87 -8.54 10.00
CA GLY A 11 14.78 -8.83 11.12
C GLY A 11 16.05 -7.97 11.20
N LEU A 12 16.41 -7.28 10.11
CA LEU A 12 17.60 -6.44 10.04
C LEU A 12 17.30 -4.94 10.18
N SER A 13 16.03 -4.53 10.17
CA SER A 13 15.62 -3.11 10.18
C SER A 13 16.22 -2.31 11.34
N ARG A 14 16.25 -2.90 12.55
CA ARG A 14 16.79 -2.27 13.78
C ARG A 14 18.32 -2.27 13.86
N LEU A 15 18.99 -3.06 13.03
CA LEU A 15 20.45 -3.21 13.00
C LEU A 15 21.09 -2.51 11.80
N MET A 16 20.28 -1.87 10.95
CA MET A 16 20.77 -1.21 9.76
C MET A 16 21.64 0.00 10.12
N THR A 17 22.81 0.06 9.48
CA THR A 17 23.67 1.24 9.54
C THR A 17 23.09 2.36 8.70
N ALA A 18 23.55 3.59 8.92
CA ALA A 18 23.14 4.74 8.09
C ALA A 18 23.41 4.52 6.59
N ALA A 19 24.48 3.80 6.25
CA ALA A 19 24.80 3.45 4.86
C ALA A 19 23.83 2.41 4.29
N ALA A 20 23.45 1.39 5.07
CA ALA A 20 22.45 0.40 4.67
C ALA A 20 21.07 1.05 4.47
N ASN A 21 20.65 1.93 5.39
CA ASN A 21 19.41 2.71 5.27
C ASN A 21 19.40 3.57 4.01
N ALA A 22 20.50 4.27 3.71
CA ALA A 22 20.62 5.06 2.49
C ALA A 22 20.51 4.20 1.23
N ASN A 23 21.06 3.00 1.23
CA ASN A 23 20.96 2.07 0.11
C ASN A 23 19.51 1.59 -0.10
N VAL A 24 18.83 1.17 0.97
CA VAL A 24 17.41 0.78 0.93
C VAL A 24 16.54 1.92 0.41
N ILE A 25 16.76 3.14 0.90
CA ILE A 25 16.07 4.35 0.43
C ILE A 25 16.32 4.61 -1.07
N ALA A 26 17.57 4.43 -1.53
CA ALA A 26 17.92 4.61 -2.93
C ALA A 26 17.22 3.56 -3.81
N THR A 27 17.24 2.29 -3.40
CA THR A 27 16.54 1.20 -4.09
C THR A 27 15.03 1.45 -4.14
N ALA A 28 14.39 1.81 -3.03
CA ALA A 28 12.97 2.16 -3.00
C ALA A 28 12.65 3.34 -3.93
N GLY A 29 13.58 4.30 -4.09
CA GLY A 29 13.46 5.39 -5.03
C GLY A 29 13.48 4.93 -6.49
N THR A 30 14.42 4.04 -6.85
CA THR A 30 14.48 3.46 -8.19
C THR A 30 13.26 2.61 -8.52
N LEU A 31 12.67 1.96 -7.51
CA LEU A 31 11.52 1.09 -7.68
C LEU A 31 10.16 1.82 -7.60
N GLY A 32 10.13 3.13 -7.32
CA GLY A 32 8.90 3.93 -7.28
C GLY A 32 8.11 3.85 -5.96
N TYR A 33 8.65 3.22 -4.91
CA TYR A 33 7.98 3.09 -3.60
C TYR A 33 8.33 4.21 -2.61
N ARG A 34 9.26 5.09 -2.97
CA ARG A 34 9.82 6.07 -2.03
C ARG A 34 8.92 7.30 -1.88
N ALA A 35 8.60 7.64 -0.63
CA ALA A 35 7.90 8.87 -0.30
C ALA A 35 8.66 10.14 -0.78
N PRO A 36 7.97 11.17 -1.28
CA PRO A 36 8.59 12.33 -1.91
C PRO A 36 9.49 13.14 -0.96
N GLU A 37 9.18 13.18 0.34
CA GLU A 37 9.94 13.90 1.36
C GLU A 37 11.27 13.26 1.74
N ILE A 38 11.46 11.96 1.45
CA ILE A 38 12.73 11.25 1.70
C ILE A 38 13.87 11.84 0.87
N SER A 39 13.57 12.52 -0.25
CA SER A 39 14.55 13.29 -1.02
C SER A 39 15.27 14.37 -0.20
N LYS A 40 14.60 14.92 0.82
CA LYS A 40 15.07 16.07 1.61
C LYS A 40 15.57 15.68 2.99
N LEU A 41 14.96 14.69 3.64
CA LEU A 41 15.14 14.41 5.07
C LEU A 41 16.08 13.22 5.38
N LYS A 42 16.44 12.40 4.40
CA LYS A 42 17.27 11.17 4.51
C LYS A 42 16.83 10.12 5.56
N ASN A 43 15.77 10.37 6.31
CA ASN A 43 15.30 9.48 7.38
C ASN A 43 13.93 8.92 7.01
N ALA A 44 13.86 7.60 6.82
CA ALA A 44 12.61 6.86 6.77
C ALA A 44 11.92 6.90 8.16
N ASN A 45 10.60 6.91 8.17
CA ASN A 45 9.77 6.89 9.36
C ASN A 45 8.43 6.20 9.05
N THR A 46 7.57 6.05 10.06
CA THR A 46 6.26 5.39 9.90
C THR A 46 5.42 5.99 8.77
N LYS A 47 5.44 7.31 8.56
CA LYS A 47 4.67 7.95 7.47
C LYS A 47 5.25 7.65 6.10
N THR A 48 6.55 7.42 5.98
CA THR A 48 7.16 7.00 4.72
C THR A 48 6.81 5.55 4.41
N ASP A 49 6.71 4.70 5.44
CA ASP A 49 6.28 3.31 5.27
C ASP A 49 4.80 3.23 4.86
N VAL A 50 3.94 4.09 5.42
CA VAL A 50 2.53 4.25 4.99
C VAL A 50 2.44 4.64 3.52
N TYR A 51 3.32 5.53 3.04
CA TYR A 51 3.36 5.89 1.62
C TYR A 51 3.72 4.68 0.75
N SER A 52 4.80 3.97 1.10
CA SER A 52 5.22 2.77 0.36
C SER A 52 4.14 1.68 0.35
N LEU A 53 3.42 1.50 1.46
CA LEU A 53 2.26 0.60 1.53
C LEU A 53 1.14 1.05 0.58
N GLY A 54 0.83 2.35 0.53
CA GLY A 54 -0.14 2.90 -0.40
C GLY A 54 0.23 2.63 -1.86
N VAL A 55 1.51 2.77 -2.23
CA VAL A 55 2.01 2.44 -3.58
C VAL A 55 1.81 0.95 -3.89
N ILE A 56 2.08 0.05 -2.95
CA ILE A 56 1.85 -1.39 -3.12
C ILE A 56 0.36 -1.67 -3.34
N ILE A 57 -0.53 -1.04 -2.56
CA ILE A 57 -1.98 -1.22 -2.76
C ILE A 57 -2.38 -0.71 -4.16
N LEU A 58 -1.85 0.42 -4.63
CA LEU A 58 -2.10 0.90 -5.99
C LEU A 58 -1.56 -0.06 -7.07
N GLU A 59 -0.37 -0.62 -6.90
CA GLU A 59 0.18 -1.63 -7.81
C GLU A 59 -0.78 -2.84 -7.90
N LEU A 60 -1.26 -3.34 -6.76
CA LEU A 60 -2.20 -4.46 -6.70
C LEU A 60 -3.55 -4.14 -7.35
N LEU A 61 -4.07 -2.92 -7.16
CA LEU A 61 -5.35 -2.50 -7.74
C LEU A 61 -5.27 -2.27 -9.25
N THR A 62 -4.12 -1.80 -9.74
CA THR A 62 -3.96 -1.34 -11.13
C THR A 62 -3.26 -2.36 -12.04
N GLY A 63 -2.59 -3.35 -11.45
CA GLY A 63 -1.71 -4.30 -12.13
C GLY A 63 -0.45 -3.66 -12.73
N LYS A 64 -0.10 -2.42 -12.35
CA LYS A 64 0.98 -1.64 -12.96
C LYS A 64 2.16 -1.48 -12.01
N SER A 65 3.36 -1.76 -12.53
CA SER A 65 4.61 -1.54 -11.80
C SER A 65 4.82 -0.05 -11.48
N PRO A 66 5.10 0.32 -10.22
CA PRO A 66 5.37 1.71 -9.81
C PRO A 66 6.60 2.31 -10.50
N SER A 67 7.59 1.50 -10.88
CA SER A 67 8.82 1.96 -11.54
C SER A 67 8.67 2.19 -13.04
N GLU A 68 7.63 1.63 -13.65
CA GLU A 68 7.37 1.69 -15.10
C GLU A 68 6.22 2.64 -15.46
N ALA A 69 5.67 3.34 -14.47
CA ALA A 69 4.48 4.14 -14.65
C ALA A 69 4.65 5.22 -15.74
N MET A 70 3.65 5.25 -16.62
CA MET A 70 3.71 5.74 -18.00
C MET A 70 4.45 7.07 -18.19
N ASN A 71 5.44 7.05 -19.09
CA ASN A 71 6.10 8.24 -19.64
C ASN A 71 6.75 9.15 -18.57
N GLY A 72 7.19 8.57 -17.45
CA GLY A 72 7.88 9.30 -16.38
C GLY A 72 6.95 9.91 -15.33
N VAL A 73 5.66 9.57 -15.33
CA VAL A 73 4.71 9.94 -14.28
C VAL A 73 4.65 8.82 -13.26
N GLU A 74 4.89 9.12 -11.98
CA GLU A 74 4.81 8.12 -10.91
C GLU A 74 3.38 7.57 -10.76
N LEU A 75 3.26 6.28 -10.42
CA LEU A 75 1.96 5.59 -10.33
C LEU A 75 0.93 6.35 -9.47
N PRO A 76 1.24 6.86 -8.27
CA PRO A 76 0.29 7.68 -7.49
C PRO A 76 -0.25 8.89 -8.22
N GLN A 77 0.60 9.58 -9.00
CA GLN A 77 0.20 10.77 -9.75
C GLN A 77 -0.71 10.43 -10.93
N TRP A 78 -0.40 9.33 -11.62
CA TRP A 78 -1.23 8.82 -12.71
C TRP A 78 -2.62 8.44 -12.22
N VAL A 79 -2.71 7.64 -11.15
CA VAL A 79 -3.98 7.23 -10.55
C VAL A 79 -4.78 8.45 -10.09
N ALA A 80 -4.14 9.40 -9.39
CA ALA A 80 -4.79 10.62 -8.91
C ALA A 80 -5.30 11.51 -10.06
N SER A 81 -4.69 11.45 -11.24
CA SER A 81 -5.15 12.19 -12.42
C SER A 81 -6.41 11.57 -13.01
N ILE A 82 -6.47 10.24 -13.12
CA ILE A 82 -7.66 9.55 -13.64
C ILE A 82 -8.86 9.78 -12.72
N VAL A 83 -8.68 9.62 -11.41
CA VAL A 83 -9.76 9.78 -10.42
C VAL A 83 -10.34 11.19 -10.41
N LYS A 84 -9.57 12.21 -10.79
CA LYS A 84 -10.06 13.60 -10.93
C LYS A 84 -10.89 13.82 -12.18
N GLU A 85 -10.60 13.09 -13.26
CA GLU A 85 -11.25 13.28 -14.55
C GLU A 85 -12.59 12.55 -14.62
N GLU A 86 -12.69 11.35 -14.04
CA GLU A 86 -13.93 10.62 -13.75
C GLU A 86 -13.52 9.43 -12.86
N TRP A 87 -14.31 9.03 -11.87
CA TRP A 87 -14.04 7.78 -11.12
C TRP A 87 -14.31 6.59 -12.04
N THR A 88 -13.40 6.34 -12.98
CA THR A 88 -13.58 5.33 -14.02
C THR A 88 -13.08 3.98 -13.55
N ASN A 89 -13.76 2.94 -14.00
CA ASN A 89 -13.32 1.55 -13.83
C ASN A 89 -11.96 1.28 -14.53
N GLU A 90 -11.43 2.22 -15.30
CA GLU A 90 -10.19 2.10 -16.09
C GLU A 90 -8.92 2.08 -15.23
N VAL A 91 -9.00 2.50 -13.97
CA VAL A 91 -7.87 2.41 -13.03
C VAL A 91 -7.60 0.95 -12.66
N PHE A 92 -8.63 0.12 -12.56
CA PHE A 92 -8.51 -1.23 -12.04
C PHE A 92 -7.95 -2.21 -13.07
N ASP A 93 -7.23 -3.22 -12.58
CA ASP A 93 -6.83 -4.36 -13.39
C ASP A 93 -8.06 -5.05 -14.02
N LEU A 94 -7.96 -5.39 -15.30
CA LEU A 94 -8.99 -6.09 -16.07
C LEU A 94 -9.39 -7.43 -15.42
N GLU A 95 -8.47 -8.09 -14.69
CA GLU A 95 -8.80 -9.32 -13.95
C GLU A 95 -9.72 -9.04 -12.74
N LEU A 96 -9.56 -7.89 -12.07
CA LEU A 96 -10.43 -7.46 -10.96
C LEU A 96 -11.83 -7.05 -11.45
N LEU A 97 -11.93 -6.58 -12.69
CA LEU A 97 -13.19 -6.11 -13.27
C LEU A 97 -14.19 -7.24 -13.60
N ARG A 98 -13.75 -8.52 -13.64
CA ARG A 98 -14.62 -9.66 -13.96
C ARG A 98 -15.71 -9.95 -12.90
N ASP A 99 -15.52 -9.53 -11.65
CA ASP A 99 -16.45 -9.75 -10.52
C ASP A 99 -17.03 -8.44 -9.91
N THR A 100 -16.95 -7.34 -10.65
CA THR A 100 -17.31 -5.97 -10.19
C THR A 100 -18.71 -5.76 -9.67
N SER A 101 -19.68 -6.61 -10.04
CA SER A 101 -21.07 -6.50 -9.58
C SER A 101 -21.26 -6.73 -8.08
N THR A 102 -20.26 -7.28 -7.38
CA THR A 102 -20.29 -7.54 -5.93
C THR A 102 -19.18 -6.88 -5.12
N ILE A 103 -18.01 -6.61 -5.72
CA ILE A 103 -16.81 -6.13 -5.01
C ILE A 103 -16.48 -4.66 -5.36
N GLY A 104 -17.31 -4.00 -6.18
CA GLY A 104 -17.07 -2.64 -6.68
C GLY A 104 -16.84 -1.60 -5.56
N ASP A 105 -17.66 -1.62 -4.51
CA ASP A 105 -17.53 -0.70 -3.38
C ASP A 105 -16.28 -0.99 -2.53
N GLU A 106 -15.92 -2.27 -2.36
CA GLU A 106 -14.70 -2.66 -1.63
C GLU A 106 -13.45 -2.16 -2.37
N LEU A 107 -13.38 -2.36 -3.69
CA LEU A 107 -12.29 -1.88 -4.54
C LEU A 107 -12.19 -0.35 -4.53
N LEU A 108 -13.34 0.33 -4.61
CA LEU A 108 -13.43 1.78 -4.58
C LEU A 108 -12.94 2.35 -3.24
N ASN A 109 -13.34 1.76 -2.12
CA ASN A 109 -12.92 2.18 -0.80
C ASN A 109 -11.44 1.86 -0.55
N THR A 110 -10.95 0.73 -1.05
CA THR A 110 -9.51 0.39 -1.02
C THR A 110 -8.70 1.40 -1.83
N LEU A 111 -9.17 1.80 -3.01
CA LEU A 111 -8.53 2.83 -3.83
C LEU A 111 -8.47 4.18 -3.11
N LYS A 112 -9.57 4.61 -2.47
CA LYS A 112 -9.61 5.84 -1.66
C LYS A 112 -8.56 5.80 -0.55
N LEU A 113 -8.53 4.71 0.22
CA LEU A 113 -7.55 4.54 1.28
C LEU A 113 -6.11 4.58 0.74
N ALA A 114 -5.84 3.90 -0.37
CA ALA A 114 -4.53 3.94 -1.01
C ALA A 114 -4.12 5.36 -1.41
N LEU A 115 -5.05 6.15 -1.99
CA LEU A 115 -4.83 7.55 -2.33
C LEU A 115 -4.53 8.44 -1.11
N HIS A 116 -5.19 8.20 0.02
CA HIS A 116 -4.88 8.88 1.28
C HIS A 116 -3.49 8.50 1.82
N CYS A 117 -3.07 7.23 1.67
CA CYS A 117 -1.76 6.76 2.10
C CYS A 117 -0.62 7.37 1.27
N VAL A 118 -0.83 7.61 -0.02
CA VAL A 118 0.18 8.20 -0.93
C VAL A 118 0.11 9.73 -1.02
N ASP A 119 -0.56 10.40 -0.07
CA ASP A 119 -0.61 11.87 -0.07
C ASP A 119 0.80 12.48 -0.02
N PRO A 120 1.13 13.48 -0.86
CA PRO A 120 2.42 14.14 -0.84
C PRO A 120 2.77 14.78 0.52
N SER A 121 1.77 15.16 1.31
CA SER A 121 1.91 15.69 2.66
C SER A 121 1.90 14.55 3.69
N PRO A 122 3.01 14.31 4.43
CA PRO A 122 3.08 13.24 5.43
C PRO A 122 2.03 13.39 6.54
N GLY A 123 1.61 14.61 6.84
CA GLY A 123 0.60 14.90 7.86
C GLY A 123 -0.84 14.60 7.42
N ALA A 124 -1.10 14.49 6.12
CA ALA A 124 -2.42 14.13 5.58
C ALA A 124 -2.61 12.61 5.48
N ARG A 125 -1.51 11.83 5.54
CA ARG A 125 -1.57 10.37 5.53
C ARG A 125 -2.17 9.87 6.84
N PRO A 126 -2.99 8.80 6.82
CA PRO A 126 -3.50 8.18 8.03
C PRO A 126 -2.37 7.61 8.91
N GLU A 127 -2.68 7.32 10.17
CA GLU A 127 -1.82 6.48 11.02
C GLU A 127 -1.98 5.00 10.62
N VAL A 128 -0.95 4.19 10.87
CA VAL A 128 -0.96 2.76 10.51
C VAL A 128 -2.17 2.04 11.10
N ASP A 129 -2.53 2.34 12.35
CA ASP A 129 -3.71 1.73 13.00
C ASP A 129 -5.02 2.08 12.28
N GLN A 130 -5.11 3.30 11.74
CA GLN A 130 -6.27 3.73 10.95
C GLN A 130 -6.32 3.04 9.59
N VAL A 131 -5.16 2.79 8.97
CA VAL A 131 -5.08 2.01 7.73
C VAL A 131 -5.57 0.59 7.95
N ILE A 132 -5.12 -0.07 9.03
CA ILE A 132 -5.55 -1.43 9.37
C ILE A 132 -7.06 -1.46 9.63
N GLN A 133 -7.56 -0.55 10.47
CA GLN A 133 -8.99 -0.46 10.77
C GLN A 133 -9.83 -0.30 9.50
N GLN A 134 -9.46 0.62 8.62
CA GLN A 134 -10.22 0.85 7.38
C GLN A 134 -10.16 -0.36 6.44
N LEU A 135 -9.04 -1.07 6.36
CA LEU A 135 -8.94 -2.31 5.58
C LEU A 135 -9.86 -3.42 6.14
N GLU A 136 -9.94 -3.55 7.46
CA GLU A 136 -10.84 -4.51 8.13
C GLU A 136 -12.32 -4.15 7.91
N GLU A 137 -12.66 -2.86 7.92
CA GLU A 137 -14.02 -2.36 7.64
C GLU A 137 -14.41 -2.57 6.17
N ILE A 138 -13.46 -2.43 5.23
CA ILE A 138 -13.69 -2.66 3.80
C ILE A 138 -14.04 -4.12 3.53
N LYS A 139 -13.44 -5.07 4.27
CA LYS A 139 -13.73 -6.50 4.12
C LYS A 139 -13.77 -7.25 5.47
N PRO A 140 -14.92 -7.29 6.14
CA PRO A 140 -15.04 -7.87 7.48
C PRO A 140 -14.85 -9.39 7.52
N ASP A 141 -15.11 -10.10 6.41
CA ASP A 141 -15.05 -11.58 6.36
C ASP A 141 -13.64 -12.15 6.55
N LEU A 142 -12.58 -11.38 6.27
CA LEU A 142 -11.19 -11.82 6.54
C LEU A 142 -10.78 -11.59 8.00
N ALA A 143 -11.32 -10.56 8.66
CA ALA A 143 -11.04 -10.25 10.06
C ALA A 143 -11.64 -11.30 11.01
N ALA A 144 -12.76 -11.93 10.63
CA ALA A 144 -13.34 -13.04 11.37
C ALA A 144 -12.53 -14.34 11.26
N ALA A 145 -11.73 -14.51 10.19
CA ALA A 145 -10.88 -15.68 10.01
C ALA A 145 -9.52 -15.56 10.74
N SER A 146 -8.98 -14.34 10.88
CA SER A 146 -7.73 -14.08 11.59
C SER A 146 -7.86 -14.16 13.12
N SER A 147 -9.07 -13.96 13.67
CA SER A 147 -9.33 -14.13 15.10
C SER A 147 -9.27 -15.59 15.56
N ILE A 148 -9.63 -16.54 14.70
CA ILE A 148 -9.56 -17.99 14.98
C ILE A 148 -8.09 -18.47 15.03
N ASP A 149 -7.20 -17.89 14.21
CA ASP A 149 -5.77 -18.22 14.24
C ASP A 149 -5.08 -17.69 15.51
N ASN A 150 -5.50 -16.54 16.05
CA ASN A 150 -4.95 -16.01 17.31
C ASN A 150 -5.28 -16.88 18.52
N ASP A 151 -6.44 -17.55 18.55
CA ASP A 151 -6.78 -18.52 19.59
C ASP A 151 -5.94 -19.80 19.48
N LEU A 152 -5.52 -20.19 18.27
CA LEU A 152 -4.65 -21.33 18.07
C LEU A 152 -3.22 -21.07 18.57
N PHE A 153 -2.70 -19.85 18.43
CA PHE A 153 -1.40 -19.46 19.00
C PHE A 153 -1.43 -19.31 20.53
N ALA A 154 -2.59 -19.01 21.13
CA ALA A 154 -2.75 -19.00 22.59
C ALA A 154 -2.77 -20.42 23.20
N PHE A 155 -3.14 -21.44 22.42
CA PHE A 155 -3.18 -22.85 22.85
C PHE A 155 -1.83 -23.58 22.77
N VAL A 156 -0.83 -23.01 22.07
CA VAL A 156 0.52 -23.59 21.94
C VAL A 156 1.53 -22.92 22.88
N ARG A 157 1.09 -22.48 24.07
CA ARG A 157 1.97 -22.00 25.13
C ARG A 157 2.06 -22.98 26.28
#